data_AF-A0A2D4XH28-F1
#
_entry.id   AF-A0A2D4XH28-F1
#
_cell.length_a   1.000
_cell.length_b   1.000
_cell.length_c   1.000
_cell.angle_alpha   90.00
_cell.angle_beta   90.00
_cell.angle_gamma   90.00
#
_symmetry.space_group_name_H-M   'P 1'
#
loop_
_entity.id
_entity.type
_entity.pdbx_description
1 polymer ?
#
loop_
_entity_poly.entity_id
_entity_poly.type
_entity_poly.pdbx_seq_one_letter_code
_entity_poly.pdbx_strand_id
1 'polypeptide(L)' 'MPINRANTIAVIKQEMDNQSDNPATVPAEAREALATAIGNAVFDSMIGREVLVNGVTSDGATFTATGIIQE' A
#
# COMPACT_ATOMS: atom_id res chain seq x y z
N MET A 1 2.93 -6.48 -11.25
CA MET A 1 2.20 -5.23 -11.55
C MET A 1 1.60 -4.73 -10.25
N PRO A 2 1.72 -3.44 -9.93
CA PRO A 2 1.10 -2.86 -8.73
C PRO A 2 -0.38 -3.20 -8.69
N ILE A 3 -0.90 -3.55 -7.51
CA ILE A 3 -2.34 -3.74 -7.36
C ILE A 3 -3.04 -2.40 -7.58
N ASN A 4 -4.06 -2.41 -8.44
CA ASN A 4 -4.83 -1.22 -8.69
C ASN A 4 -5.72 -0.89 -7.48
N ARG A 5 -6.24 0.34 -7.43
CA ARG A 5 -7.11 0.80 -6.33
C ARG A 5 -8.30 -0.14 -6.07
N ALA A 6 -8.89 -0.72 -7.11
CA ALA A 6 -10.03 -1.62 -6.94
C ALA A 6 -9.64 -2.89 -6.16
N ASN A 7 -8.48 -3.47 -6.49
CA ASN A 7 -7.93 -4.63 -5.79
C ASN A 7 -7.52 -4.27 -4.35
N THR A 8 -6.90 -3.11 -4.12
CA THR A 8 -6.60 -2.62 -2.76
C THR A 8 -7.86 -2.51 -1.91
N ILE A 9 -8.94 -1.94 -2.46
CA ILE A 9 -10.23 -1.83 -1.77
C ILE A 9 -10.82 -3.22 -1.50
N ALA A 10 -10.72 -4.15 -2.45
CA ALA A 10 -11.23 -5.51 -2.29
C ALA A 10 -10.52 -6.25 -1.14
N VAL A 11 -9.19 -6.16 -1.05
CA VAL A 11 -8.40 -6.76 0.04
C VAL A 11 -8.80 -6.18 1.39
N ILE A 12 -8.91 -4.86 1.51
CA ILE A 12 -9.30 -4.20 2.77
C ILE A 12 -10.72 -4.62 3.17
N LYS A 13 -11.67 -4.63 2.23
CA LYS A 13 -13.05 -5.06 2.52
C LYS A 13 -13.11 -6.51 2.98
N GLN A 14 -12.39 -7.40 2.30
CA GLN A 14 -12.36 -8.81 2.69
C GLN A 14 -11.83 -8.99 4.11
N GLU A 15 -10.80 -8.24 4.51
CA GLU A 15 -10.31 -8.28 5.88
C GLU A 15 -11.31 -7.69 6.88
N MET A 16 -11.99 -6.58 6.53
CA MET A 16 -13.05 -6.03 7.36
C MET A 16 -14.17 -7.03 7.60
N ASP A 17 -14.62 -7.73 6.55
CA ASP A 17 -15.66 -8.75 6.64
C ASP A 17 -15.20 -9.92 7.53
N ASN A 18 -13.98 -10.44 7.31
CA ASN A 18 -13.38 -11.52 8.12
C ASN A 18 -13.34 -11.19 9.62
N GLN A 19 -12.99 -9.95 9.96
CA GLN A 19 -12.86 -9.53 11.36
C GLN A 19 -14.21 -9.14 11.99
N SER A 20 -15.12 -8.58 11.21
CA SER A 20 -16.44 -8.13 11.70
C SER A 20 -17.41 -9.29 11.92
N ASP A 21 -17.29 -10.35 11.11
CA ASP A 21 -18.16 -11.53 11.20
C ASP A 21 -17.62 -12.61 12.15
N ASN A 22 -16.45 -12.39 12.77
CA ASN A 22 -15.85 -13.35 13.70
C ASN A 22 -16.23 -13.02 15.16
N PRO A 23 -17.18 -13.74 15.77
CA PRO A 23 -17.61 -13.49 17.14
C PRO A 23 -16.56 -13.90 18.19
N ALA A 24 -15.50 -14.60 17.79
CA ALA A 24 -14.44 -15.07 18.68
C ALA A 24 -13.24 -14.09 18.76
N THR A 25 -13.15 -13.09 17.88
CA THR A 25 -12.03 -12.15 17.88
C THR A 25 -12.24 -11.03 18.90
N VAL A 26 -11.20 -10.73 19.68
CA VAL A 26 -11.24 -9.58 20.59
C VAL A 26 -11.15 -8.28 19.77
N PRO A 27 -11.94 -7.23 20.07
CA PRO A 27 -11.93 -5.99 19.27
C PRO A 27 -10.57 -5.31 19.13
N ALA A 28 -9.64 -5.52 20.05
CA ALA A 28 -8.27 -5.00 19.93
C ALA A 28 -7.48 -5.75 18.86
N GLU A 29 -7.53 -7.08 18.85
CA GLU A 29 -6.86 -7.95 17.89
C GLU A 29 -7.42 -7.75 16.47
N ALA A 30 -8.74 -7.64 16.33
CA ALA A 30 -9.40 -7.32 15.06
C ALA A 30 -8.90 -6.00 14.46
N ARG A 31 -8.72 -4.96 15.31
CA ARG A 31 -8.21 -3.65 14.87
C ARG A 31 -6.74 -3.72 14.45
N GLU A 32 -5.93 -4.48 15.16
CA GLU A 32 -4.52 -4.69 14.82
C GLU A 32 -4.34 -5.47 13.50
N ALA A 33 -5.13 -6.53 13.32
CA ALA A 33 -5.16 -7.30 12.08
C ALA A 33 -5.58 -6.43 10.88
N LEU A 34 -6.64 -5.64 11.05
CA LEU A 34 -7.12 -4.73 10.02
C LEU A 34 -6.09 -3.64 9.68
N ALA A 35 -5.46 -3.04 10.68
CA ALA A 35 -4.41 -2.04 10.46
C ALA A 35 -3.23 -2.62 9.67
N THR A 36 -2.80 -3.84 10.02
CA THR A 36 -1.75 -4.58 9.31
C THR A 36 -2.14 -4.84 7.86
N ALA A 37 -3.35 -5.34 7.60
CA ALA A 37 -3.83 -5.62 6.25
C ALA A 37 -3.94 -4.36 5.38
N ILE A 38 -4.39 -3.23 5.96
CA ILE A 38 -4.40 -1.93 5.27
C ILE A 38 -2.97 -1.50 4.92
N GLY A 39 -2.04 -1.60 5.86
CA GLY A 39 -0.63 -1.26 5.64
C GLY A 39 -0.02 -2.05 4.48
N ASN A 40 -0.21 -3.37 4.48
CA ASN A 40 0.27 -4.26 3.43
C ASN A 40 -0.38 -3.95 2.07
N ALA A 41 -1.71 -3.79 2.03
CA ALA A 41 -2.42 -3.49 0.80
C ALA A 41 -2.01 -2.12 0.19
N VAL A 42 -1.69 -1.14 1.03
CA VAL A 42 -1.16 0.15 0.55
C VAL A 42 0.27 -0.01 0.04
N PHE A 43 1.13 -0.71 0.77
CA PHE A 43 2.51 -0.99 0.37
C PHE A 43 2.57 -1.72 -0.98
N ASP A 44 1.81 -2.82 -1.12
CA ASP A 44 1.72 -3.61 -2.35
C ASP A 44 1.16 -2.80 -3.53
N SER A 45 0.31 -1.80 -3.25
CA SER A 45 -0.21 -0.90 -4.29
C SER A 45 0.85 0.06 -4.83
N MET A 46 1.92 0.28 -4.08
CA MET A 46 3.01 1.19 -4.45
C MET A 46 4.14 0.46 -5.18
N ILE A 47 4.50 -0.74 -4.74
CA ILE A 47 5.59 -1.51 -5.35
C ILE A 47 5.31 -1.81 -6.83
N GLY A 48 6.31 -1.58 -7.68
CA GLY A 48 6.19 -1.78 -9.11
C GLY A 48 5.48 -0.64 -9.85
N ARG A 49 5.08 0.45 -9.19
CA ARG A 49 4.60 1.67 -9.87
C ARG A 49 5.77 2.43 -10.48
N GLU A 50 5.59 2.80 -11.74
CA GLU A 50 6.45 3.80 -12.40
C GLU A 50 6.12 5.19 -11.85
N VAL A 51 7.15 5.93 -11.46
CA VAL A 51 7.07 7.28 -10.91
C VAL A 51 8.04 8.21 -11.63
N LEU A 52 7.66 9.47 -11.71
CA LEU A 52 8.54 10.54 -12.17
C LEU A 52 9.36 11.06 -10.99
N VAL A 53 10.68 11.01 -11.12
CA VAL A 53 11.64 11.53 -10.14
C VAL A 53 12.20 12.83 -10.68
N ASN A 54 11.99 13.91 -9.93
CA ASN A 54 12.61 15.21 -10.19
C ASN A 54 13.65 15.48 -9.12
N GLY A 55 14.84 15.92 -9.53
CA GLY A 55 15.93 16.18 -8.60
C GLY A 55 16.86 17.28 -9.08
N VAL A 56 17.82 17.60 -8.21
CA VAL A 56 18.91 18.53 -8.49
C VAL A 56 20.21 17.77 -8.26
N THR A 57 21.10 17.79 -9.24
CA THR A 57 22.44 17.18 -9.15
C THR A 57 23.35 18.01 -8.25
N SER A 58 24.49 17.44 -7.83
CA SER A 58 25.42 18.11 -6.92
C SER A 58 26.04 19.40 -7.48
N ASP A 59 26.03 19.58 -8.79
CA ASP A 59 26.47 20.79 -9.51
C ASP A 59 25.34 21.80 -9.76
N GLY A 60 24.12 21.53 -9.28
CA GLY A 60 22.98 22.45 -9.33
C GLY A 60 22.08 22.31 -10.56
N ALA A 61 22.34 21.37 -11.48
CA ALA A 61 21.44 21.12 -12.61
C ALA A 61 20.18 20.37 -12.18
N THR A 62 19.03 20.74 -12.75
CA THR A 62 17.78 19.99 -12.54
C THR A 62 17.72 18.79 -13.48
N PHE A 63 17.15 17.68 -13.02
CA PHE A 63 16.88 16.52 -13.86
C PHE A 63 15.50 15.93 -13.59
N THR A 64 14.98 15.23 -14.61
CA THR A 64 13.75 14.44 -14.56
C THR A 64 14.06 13.04 -15.08
N ALA A 65 13.71 12.02 -14.31
CA ALA A 65 13.89 10.61 -14.66
C ALA A 65 12.62 9.82 -14.34
N THR A 66 12.47 8.65 -14.93
CA THR A 66 11.45 7.66 -14.52
C THR A 66 12.11 6.58 -13.67
N GLY A 67 11.42 6.15 -12.63
CA GLY A 67 11.87 5.08 -11.74
C GLY A 67 10.72 4.15 -11.40
N ILE A 68 11.03 2.93 -10.96
CA ILE A 68 10.05 1.98 -10.45
C ILE A 68 10.27 1.87 -8.94
N ILE A 69 9.20 1.94 -8.15
CA ILE A 69 9.29 1.71 -6.70
C ILE A 69 9.63 0.23 -6.46
N GLN A 70 10.72 -0.02 -5.73
CA GLN A 70 11.19 -1.35 -5.33
C GLN A 70 11.19 -1.48 -3.80
N GLU A 71 11.23 -2.71 -3.30
CA GLU A 71 11.43 -3.05 -1.88
C GLU A 71 12.91 -3.04 -1.51
#